data_AF-A0A6M3K3Y3-F1
#
_entry.id   AF-A0A6M3K3Y3-F1
#
_cell.length_a   1.000
_cell.length_b   1.000
_cell.length_c   1.000
_cell.angle_alpha   90.00
_cell.angle_beta   90.00
_cell.angle_gamma   90.00
#
_symmetry.space_group_name_H-M   'P 1'
#
loop_
_entity.id
_entity.type
_entity.pdbx_description
1 polymer ?
#
loop_
_entity_poly.entity_id
_entity_poly.type
_entity_poly.pdbx_seq_one_letter_code
_entity_poly.pdbx_strand_id
1 'polypeptide(L)'
;MRELAVMALALAFGSINFLGVIGLRNQELPVGWQNFYRMGKVLTDPQFEGAVIACRKPLLLHVVSGRRCAHYRWGAPDEVIRGLEEDGVTHVLAANIGYSADHNYLVPTIRAHPTRFHPIVPQFLHPGGEAVLFRFTKGDGG
;
A
#
# COMPACT_ATOMS: atom_id res chain seq x y z
N MET A 1 -43.77 18.26 11.22
CA MET A 1 -43.29 17.16 12.10
C MET A 1 -42.39 16.14 11.38
N ARG A 2 -42.72 15.69 10.15
CA ARG A 2 -41.89 14.73 9.38
C ARG A 2 -40.47 15.22 9.05
N GLU A 3 -40.31 16.49 8.66
CA GLU A 3 -39.01 17.06 8.26
C GLU A 3 -38.05 17.24 9.45
N LEU A 4 -38.57 17.63 10.61
CA LEU A 4 -37.80 17.74 11.85
C LEU A 4 -37.27 16.37 12.31
N ALA A 5 -38.05 15.30 12.13
CA ALA A 5 -37.62 13.94 12.45
C ALA A 5 -36.49 13.44 11.52
N VAL A 6 -36.55 13.78 10.23
CA VAL A 6 -35.49 13.43 9.26
C VAL A 6 -34.20 14.20 9.55
N MET A 7 -34.30 15.48 9.91
CA MET A 7 -33.14 16.29 10.29
C MET A 7 -32.49 15.79 11.59
N ALA A 8 -33.30 15.43 12.59
CA ALA A 8 -32.79 14.84 13.84
C ALA A 8 -32.10 13.49 13.60
N LEU A 9 -32.63 12.66 12.69
CA LEU A 9 -32.02 11.39 12.31
C LEU A 9 -30.69 11.60 11.58
N ALA A 10 -30.61 12.53 10.62
CA ALA A 10 -29.38 12.86 9.91
C ALA A 10 -28.28 13.41 10.85
N LEU A 11 -28.65 14.25 11.82
CA LEU A 11 -27.72 14.75 12.86
C LEU A 11 -27.30 13.66 13.85
N ALA A 12 -28.17 12.70 14.17
CA ALA A 12 -27.84 11.55 14.99
C ALA A 12 -26.86 10.60 14.27
N PHE A 13 -27.05 10.34 12.96
CA PHE A 13 -26.08 9.57 12.17
C PHE A 13 -24.75 10.31 12.00
N GLY A 14 -24.75 11.63 11.83
CA GLY A 14 -23.53 12.43 11.76
C GLY A 14 -22.71 12.42 13.05
N SER A 15 -23.38 12.49 14.20
CA SER A 15 -22.72 12.56 15.52
C SER A 15 -22.17 11.22 16.02
N ILE A 16 -22.83 10.09 15.70
CA ILE A 16 -22.30 8.74 15.99
C ILE A 16 -20.99 8.49 15.24
N ASN A 17 -20.90 8.93 13.97
CA ASN A 17 -19.66 8.84 13.20
C ASN A 17 -18.57 9.77 13.77
N PHE A 18 -18.92 10.94 14.31
CA PHE A 18 -17.98 11.89 14.90
C PHE A 18 -17.35 11.38 16.21
N LEU A 19 -18.13 10.75 17.10
CA LEU A 19 -17.60 10.15 18.33
C LEU A 19 -16.70 8.93 18.04
N GLY A 20 -17.04 8.12 17.03
CA GLY A 20 -16.17 7.05 16.54
C GLY A 20 -14.82 7.58 16.04
N VAL A 21 -14.82 8.69 15.29
CA VAL A 21 -13.60 9.35 14.82
C VAL A 21 -12.75 9.91 15.97
N ILE A 22 -13.36 10.47 17.01
CA ILE A 22 -12.65 10.92 18.23
C ILE A 22 -12.03 9.72 18.96
N GLY A 23 -12.72 8.58 19.02
CA GLY A 23 -12.20 7.34 19.60
C GLY A 23 -10.99 6.76 18.85
N LEU A 24 -10.91 6.96 17.53
CA LEU A 24 -9.79 6.55 16.70
C LEU A 24 -8.54 7.42 16.86
N ARG A 25 -8.68 8.66 17.36
CA ARG A 25 -7.57 9.63 17.49
C ARG A 25 -6.40 9.12 18.33
N ASN A 26 -6.68 8.30 19.35
CA ASN A 26 -5.68 7.80 20.29
C ASN A 26 -5.38 6.31 20.08
N GLN A 27 -5.93 5.67 19.04
CA GLN A 27 -5.60 4.29 18.74
C GLN A 27 -4.39 4.22 17.83
N GLU A 28 -3.45 3.35 18.19
CA GLU A 28 -2.38 3.00 17.28
C GLU A 28 -2.95 2.29 16.06
N LEU A 29 -2.42 2.62 14.88
CA LEU A 29 -2.76 1.90 13.66
C LEU A 29 -2.38 0.41 13.83
N PRO A 30 -3.10 -0.53 13.17
CA PRO A 30 -2.65 -1.91 13.09
C PRO A 30 -1.19 -1.99 12.61
N VAL A 31 -0.40 -2.93 13.13
CA VAL A 31 1.06 -3.03 12.87
C VAL A 31 1.40 -2.98 11.38
N GLY A 32 0.61 -3.65 10.53
CA GLY A 32 0.79 -3.60 9.07
C GLY A 32 0.70 -2.20 8.48
N TRP A 33 -0.27 -1.40 8.94
CA TRP A 33 -0.39 0.01 8.55
C TRP A 33 0.74 0.86 9.11
N GLN A 34 1.19 0.61 10.34
CA GLN A 34 2.37 1.30 10.89
C GLN A 34 3.60 1.06 10.01
N ASN A 35 3.84 -0.19 9.59
CA ASN A 35 5.00 -0.54 8.77
C ASN A 35 4.88 -0.01 7.34
N PHE A 36 3.68 0.03 6.76
CA PHE A 36 3.42 0.70 5.48
C PHE A 36 3.81 2.19 5.53
N TYR A 37 3.38 2.92 6.56
CA TYR A 37 3.72 4.34 6.71
C TYR A 37 5.19 4.57 7.07
N ARG A 38 5.81 3.69 7.88
CA ARG A 38 7.26 3.71 8.12
C ARG A 38 8.04 3.53 6.83
N MET A 39 7.63 2.60 5.96
CA MET A 39 8.23 2.44 4.64
C MET A 39 8.04 3.69 3.77
N GLY A 40 6.86 4.31 3.81
CA GLY A 40 6.63 5.59 3.13
C GLY A 40 7.65 6.66 3.53
N LYS A 41 8.01 6.73 4.82
CA LYS A 41 9.08 7.62 5.31
C LYS A 41 10.48 7.20 4.85
N VAL A 42 10.80 5.91 4.82
CA VAL A 42 12.08 5.42 4.27
C VAL A 42 12.23 5.84 2.81
N LEU A 43 11.14 5.78 2.05
CA LEU A 43 11.10 6.11 0.63
C LEU A 43 11.30 7.61 0.33
N THR A 44 11.30 8.51 1.33
CA THR A 44 11.66 9.92 1.11
C THR A 44 13.17 10.12 0.90
N ASP A 45 13.99 9.11 1.20
CA ASP A 45 15.43 9.17 1.02
C ASP A 45 15.82 9.44 -0.44
N PRO A 46 16.81 10.30 -0.73
CA PRO A 46 17.24 10.65 -2.09
C PRO A 46 17.60 9.45 -2.97
N GLN A 47 18.02 8.31 -2.42
CA GLN A 47 18.32 7.11 -3.22
C GLN A 47 17.10 6.57 -3.99
N PHE A 48 15.88 6.94 -3.58
CA PHE A 48 14.63 6.59 -4.23
C PHE A 48 14.10 7.71 -5.14
N GLU A 49 14.91 8.72 -5.43
CA GLU A 49 14.55 9.74 -6.41
C GLU A 49 14.33 9.12 -7.79
N GLY A 50 13.26 9.54 -8.47
CA GLY A 50 12.84 8.95 -9.75
C GLY A 50 12.13 7.59 -9.66
N ALA A 51 12.13 6.92 -8.49
CA ALA A 51 11.48 5.62 -8.32
C ALA A 51 9.98 5.65 -8.65
N VAL A 52 9.50 4.55 -9.22
CA VAL A 52 8.07 4.27 -9.45
C VAL A 52 7.72 3.04 -8.64
N ILE A 53 6.82 3.21 -7.68
CA ILE A 53 6.57 2.22 -6.63
C ILE A 53 5.18 1.61 -6.80
N ALA A 54 5.11 0.31 -7.09
CA ALA A 54 3.83 -0.39 -7.09
C ALA A 54 3.46 -0.87 -5.69
N CYS A 55 2.22 -0.63 -5.26
CA CYS A 55 1.71 -1.12 -3.98
C CYS A 55 0.18 -1.18 -3.94
N ARG A 56 -0.38 -1.68 -2.82
CA ARG A 56 -1.84 -1.79 -2.65
C ARG A 56 -2.57 -0.45 -2.56
N LYS A 57 -1.94 0.58 -1.99
CA LYS A 57 -2.54 1.90 -1.71
C LYS A 57 -1.62 3.03 -2.20
N PRO A 58 -1.45 3.20 -3.53
CA PRO A 58 -0.45 4.09 -4.12
C PRO A 58 -0.70 5.55 -3.78
N LEU A 59 -1.95 6.02 -3.74
CA LEU A 59 -2.24 7.40 -3.34
C LEU A 59 -1.77 7.69 -1.91
N LEU A 60 -2.02 6.78 -0.97
CA LEU A 60 -1.58 6.96 0.42
C LEU A 60 -0.06 6.91 0.53
N LEU A 61 0.59 6.01 -0.21
CA LEU A 61 2.05 5.95 -0.24
C LEU A 61 2.65 7.22 -0.86
N HIS A 62 2.04 7.74 -1.93
CA HIS A 62 2.47 8.97 -2.59
C HIS A 62 2.42 10.16 -1.63
N VAL A 63 1.33 10.33 -0.89
CA VAL A 63 1.18 11.41 0.10
C VAL A 63 2.28 11.38 1.16
N VAL A 64 2.74 10.17 1.55
CA VAL A 64 3.71 10.01 2.64
C VAL A 64 5.15 10.06 2.14
N SER A 65 5.41 9.53 0.94
CA SER A 65 6.77 9.37 0.39
C SER A 65 7.17 10.43 -0.62
N GLY A 66 6.20 11.13 -1.24
CA GLY A 66 6.43 12.03 -2.37
C GLY A 66 6.84 11.31 -3.66
N ARG A 67 6.83 9.97 -3.71
CA ARG A 67 7.27 9.19 -4.87
C ARG A 67 6.13 8.89 -5.83
N ARG A 68 6.45 8.67 -7.11
CA ARG A 68 5.47 8.16 -8.07
C ARG A 68 5.05 6.76 -7.64
N CYS A 69 3.74 6.54 -7.55
CA CYS A 69 3.20 5.26 -7.09
C CYS A 69 2.15 4.74 -8.07
N ALA A 70 2.12 3.43 -8.28
CA ALA A 70 1.21 2.75 -9.20
C ALA A 70 0.46 1.61 -8.51
N HIS A 71 -0.69 1.24 -9.08
CA HIS A 71 -1.35 -0.01 -8.72
C HIS A 71 -0.78 -1.15 -9.56
N TYR A 72 -0.55 -2.31 -8.95
CA TYR A 72 -0.33 -3.53 -9.71
C TYR A 72 -1.68 -4.13 -10.17
N ARG A 73 -1.67 -4.87 -11.29
CA ARG A 73 -2.87 -5.52 -11.83
C ARG A 73 -3.35 -6.66 -10.94
N TRP A 74 -4.64 -6.96 -10.98
CA TRP A 74 -5.22 -8.12 -10.29
C TRP A 74 -5.50 -9.22 -11.30
N GLY A 75 -4.53 -10.12 -11.45
CA GLY A 75 -4.56 -11.15 -12.48
C GLY A 75 -3.53 -12.23 -12.21
N ALA A 76 -3.31 -13.06 -13.23
CA ALA A 76 -2.27 -14.10 -13.17
C ALA A 76 -0.87 -13.46 -13.06
N PRO A 77 0.12 -14.15 -12.48
CA PRO A 77 1.49 -13.62 -12.30
C PRO A 77 2.08 -12.90 -13.51
N ASP A 78 1.98 -13.48 -14.70
CA ASP A 78 2.50 -12.87 -15.93
C ASP A 78 1.78 -11.56 -16.30
N GLU A 79 0.49 -11.46 -16.03
CA GLU A 79 -0.28 -10.22 -16.26
C GLU A 79 0.14 -9.12 -15.28
N VAL A 80 0.40 -9.50 -14.03
CA VAL A 80 0.93 -8.59 -13.01
C VAL A 80 2.31 -8.10 -13.43
N ILE A 81 3.24 -8.99 -13.79
CA ILE A 81 4.57 -8.63 -14.30
C ILE A 81 4.47 -7.66 -15.47
N ARG A 82 3.67 -8.00 -16.49
CA ARG A 82 3.47 -7.15 -17.66
C ARG A 82 2.97 -5.76 -17.27
N GLY A 83 2.06 -5.68 -16.29
CA GLY A 83 1.58 -4.39 -15.76
C GLY A 83 2.66 -3.58 -15.07
N LEU A 84 3.47 -4.22 -14.23
CA LEU A 84 4.61 -3.56 -13.59
C LEU A 84 5.59 -2.99 -14.62
N GLU A 85 5.84 -3.73 -15.71
CA GLU A 85 6.75 -3.29 -16.77
C GLU A 85 6.18 -2.15 -17.63
N GLU A 86 4.90 -2.22 -17.99
CA GLU A 86 4.20 -1.17 -18.75
C GLU A 86 4.12 0.13 -17.95
N ASP A 87 3.89 0.04 -16.64
CA ASP A 87 3.80 1.19 -15.74
C ASP A 87 5.19 1.77 -15.37
N GLY A 88 6.28 1.16 -15.86
CA GLY A 88 7.65 1.60 -15.58
C GLY A 88 8.04 1.46 -14.12
N VAL A 89 7.46 0.48 -13.41
CA VAL A 89 7.71 0.23 -11.99
C VAL A 89 9.19 -0.13 -11.80
N THR A 90 9.81 0.43 -10.76
CA THR A 90 11.19 0.11 -10.36
C THR A 90 11.26 -0.54 -8.99
N HIS A 91 10.22 -0.33 -8.17
CA HIS A 91 10.14 -0.90 -6.83
C HIS A 91 8.73 -1.39 -6.54
N VAL A 92 8.64 -2.42 -5.70
CA VAL A 92 7.38 -3.04 -5.32
C VAL A 92 7.32 -3.12 -3.81
N LEU A 93 6.27 -2.56 -3.21
CA LEU A 93 6.01 -2.65 -1.78
C LEU A 93 4.88 -3.65 -1.54
N ALA A 94 5.22 -4.83 -1.04
CA ALA A 94 4.26 -5.80 -0.53
C ALA A 94 4.08 -5.53 0.96
N ALA A 95 2.85 -5.24 1.40
CA ALA A 95 2.57 -4.89 2.79
C ALA A 95 1.25 -5.50 3.25
N ASN A 96 1.30 -6.26 4.34
CA ASN A 96 0.08 -6.81 4.94
C ASN A 96 -0.68 -5.73 5.72
N ILE A 97 -1.50 -4.95 5.02
CA ILE A 97 -2.35 -3.89 5.58
C ILE A 97 -3.82 -4.30 5.77
N GLY A 98 -4.10 -5.61 5.81
CA GLY A 98 -5.46 -6.15 6.02
C GLY A 98 -6.34 -6.21 4.76
N TYR A 99 -5.74 -6.27 3.57
CA TYR A 99 -6.45 -6.46 2.30
C TYR A 99 -5.92 -7.69 1.57
N SER A 100 -6.81 -8.44 0.91
CA SER A 100 -6.47 -9.72 0.27
C SER A 100 -5.68 -9.61 -1.04
N ALA A 101 -5.65 -8.46 -1.70
CA ALA A 101 -5.05 -8.34 -3.03
C ALA A 101 -3.54 -8.64 -3.04
N ASP A 102 -2.79 -8.26 -2.01
CA ASP A 102 -1.37 -8.64 -1.91
C ASP A 102 -1.23 -10.16 -1.84
N HIS A 103 -2.05 -10.81 -1.01
CA HIS A 103 -2.05 -12.27 -0.85
C HIS A 103 -2.50 -13.01 -2.12
N ASN A 104 -3.49 -12.47 -2.83
CA ASN A 104 -4.11 -13.13 -3.98
C ASN A 104 -3.36 -12.92 -5.29
N TYR A 105 -2.62 -11.82 -5.44
CA TYR A 105 -2.01 -11.44 -6.73
C TYR A 105 -0.53 -11.13 -6.60
N LEU A 106 -0.13 -10.23 -5.69
CA LEU A 106 1.26 -9.78 -5.62
C LEU A 106 2.21 -10.84 -5.07
N VAL A 107 1.85 -11.50 -3.97
CA VAL A 107 2.66 -12.54 -3.33
C VAL A 107 2.84 -13.76 -4.25
N PRO A 108 1.78 -14.28 -4.92
CA PRO A 108 1.94 -15.31 -5.95
C PRO A 108 2.86 -14.88 -7.09
N THR A 109 2.76 -13.62 -7.53
CA THR A 109 3.65 -13.07 -8.57
C THR A 109 5.11 -13.07 -8.15
N ILE A 110 5.40 -12.61 -6.92
CA ILE A 110 6.77 -12.60 -6.38
C ILE A 110 7.34 -14.03 -6.31
N ARG A 111 6.51 -15.00 -5.91
CA ARG A 111 6.90 -16.41 -5.82
C ARG A 111 7.11 -17.06 -7.19
N ALA A 112 6.33 -16.69 -8.19
CA ALA A 112 6.44 -17.21 -9.55
C ALA A 112 7.65 -16.64 -10.31
N HIS A 113 8.10 -15.43 -9.97
CA HIS A 113 9.21 -14.74 -10.65
C HIS A 113 10.27 -14.25 -9.66
N PRO A 114 10.88 -15.12 -8.85
CA PRO A 114 11.74 -14.70 -7.73
C PRO A 114 12.99 -13.92 -8.17
N THR A 115 13.50 -14.18 -9.38
CA THR A 115 14.65 -13.46 -9.95
C THR A 115 14.34 -12.00 -10.31
N ARG A 116 13.07 -11.61 -10.34
CA ARG A 116 12.60 -10.27 -10.71
C ARG A 116 12.44 -9.34 -9.50
N PHE A 117 12.43 -9.90 -8.28
CA PHE A 117 12.17 -9.16 -7.04
C PHE A 117 13.32 -9.32 -6.05
N HIS A 118 14.14 -8.28 -5.90
CA HIS A 118 15.28 -8.30 -4.99
C HIS A 118 14.89 -7.56 -3.70
N PRO A 119 14.74 -8.26 -2.56
CA PRO A 119 14.29 -7.62 -1.33
C PRO A 119 15.31 -6.58 -0.84
N ILE A 120 14.79 -5.39 -0.53
CA ILE A 120 15.49 -4.33 0.19
C ILE A 120 14.97 -4.41 1.63
N VAL A 121 15.84 -4.74 2.57
CA VAL A 121 15.48 -4.85 3.99
C VAL A 121 15.85 -3.54 4.69
N PRO A 122 14.89 -2.65 5.00
CA PRO A 122 15.18 -1.54 5.90
C PRO A 122 15.38 -2.08 7.32
N GLN A 123 16.37 -1.52 8.03
CA GLN A 123 16.80 -1.94 9.38
C GLN A 123 15.74 -1.75 10.49
N PHE A 124 14.54 -1.25 10.18
CA PHE A 124 13.54 -0.77 11.15
C PHE A 124 12.16 -1.46 11.06
N LEU A 125 12.05 -2.63 10.43
CA LEU A 125 10.78 -3.35 10.35
C LEU A 125 10.46 -4.04 11.69
N HIS A 126 9.29 -3.74 12.26
CA HIS A 126 8.78 -4.44 13.44
C HIS A 126 8.56 -5.92 13.13
N PRO A 127 8.99 -6.85 14.00
CA PRO A 127 8.66 -8.27 13.87
C PRO A 127 7.13 -8.47 13.87
N GLY A 128 6.60 -9.18 12.87
CA GLY A 128 5.17 -9.54 12.81
C GLY A 128 4.25 -8.64 11.96
N GLY A 129 4.78 -7.58 11.32
CA GLY A 129 4.04 -6.78 10.33
C GLY A 129 4.81 -6.70 9.01
N GLU A 130 4.69 -7.71 8.16
CA GLU A 130 5.52 -7.79 6.95
C GLU A 130 5.17 -6.67 5.95
N ALA A 131 6.05 -5.67 5.86
CA ALA A 131 6.11 -4.72 4.76
C ALA A 131 7.51 -4.85 4.14
N VAL A 132 7.58 -5.42 2.95
CA VAL A 132 8.84 -5.70 2.26
C VAL A 132 8.88 -4.89 0.98
N LEU A 133 9.94 -4.09 0.86
CA LEU A 133 10.24 -3.38 -0.37
C LEU A 133 11.12 -4.27 -1.23
N PHE A 134 10.82 -4.37 -2.51
CA PHE A 134 11.63 -5.06 -3.49
C PHE A 134 12.10 -4.06 -4.53
N ARG A 135 13.36 -4.16 -4.95
CA ARG A 135 13.78 -3.66 -6.25
C ARG A 135 13.22 -4.60 -7.31
N PHE A 136 12.53 -4.04 -8.30
CA PHE A 136 11.99 -4.78 -9.43
C PHE A 136 12.90 -4.62 -10.64
N THR A 137 13.28 -5.75 -11.22
CA THR A 137 14.09 -5.81 -12.45
C THR A 137 13.16 -6.12 -13.60
N LYS A 138 13.18 -5.33 -14.69
CA LYS A 138 12.45 -5.63 -15.93
C LYS A 138 13.06 -6.85 -16.63
N GLY A 139 12.28 -7.65 -17.35
CA GLY A 139 12.84 -8.73 -18.16
C GLY A 139 13.64 -8.13 -19.32
N ASP A 140 14.75 -8.77 -19.68
CA ASP A 140 15.39 -8.48 -20.96
C ASP A 140 14.34 -8.77 -22.03
N GLY A 141 13.84 -7.71 -22.69
CA GLY A 141 12.87 -7.86 -23.77
C GLY A 141 13.50 -8.72 -24.87
N GLY A 142 13.04 -9.96 -24.99
CA GLY A 142 13.24 -10.78 -26.19
C GLY A 142 12.35 -10.27 -27.31
#